data_AF-A0A4P5X394-F1
#
_entry.id   AF-A0A4P5X394-F1
#
_cell.length_a   1.000
_cell.length_b   1.000
_cell.length_c   1.000
_cell.angle_alpha   90.00
_cell.angle_beta   90.00
_cell.angle_gamma   90.00
#
_symmetry.space_group_name_H-M   'P 1'
#
loop_
_entity.id
_entity.type
_entity.pdbx_description
1 polymer ?
#
loop_
_entity_poly.entity_id
_entity_poly.type
_entity_poly.pdbx_seq_one_letter_code
_entity_poly.pdbx_strand_id
1 'polypeptide(L)'
;MRGLFLLLILVLCDSAEAQFLPHVTRTRRVCAISSLYDYEISRLSQPVSRLTFPGVPELSTVGTGSSVAAAGGGTPVRLRVFPLRDKALTNGHCSVSKVVVTVAENGRWSVDLMAEQNPLIVEETQRAKFALFAQNRFHLTLRPLTAEAGLVPGAADAVAAPAVTLIRVKPFWLERGKSVQVRDEGVDERLAERFAAIKVIAVDLAYQ
;
A
#
# COMPACT_ATOMS: atom_id res chain seq x y z
N MET A 1 44.36 -61.83 39.48
CA MET A 1 42.98 -62.07 39.00
C MET A 1 42.09 -61.06 39.72
N ARG A 2 41.70 -59.94 39.07
CA ARG A 2 40.51 -59.74 38.22
C ARG A 2 39.19 -59.66 39.03
N GLY A 3 38.51 -58.51 38.92
CA GLY A 3 37.12 -58.24 39.33
C GLY A 3 37.04 -56.95 40.18
N LEU A 4 36.88 -55.74 39.65
CA LEU A 4 35.86 -55.15 38.76
C LEU A 4 34.49 -54.98 39.44
N PHE A 5 33.93 -53.76 39.30
CA PHE A 5 32.56 -53.28 39.58
C PHE A 5 32.28 -52.79 41.02
N LEU A 6 31.62 -51.65 41.27
CA LEU A 6 30.92 -50.67 40.43
C LEU A 6 30.83 -49.38 41.25
N LEU A 7 31.41 -48.28 40.77
CA LEU A 7 31.32 -46.96 41.40
C LEU A 7 30.02 -46.30 40.92
N LEU A 8 29.00 -46.25 41.78
CA LEU A 8 27.73 -45.58 41.49
C LEU A 8 27.88 -44.08 41.78
N ILE A 9 28.26 -43.30 40.76
CA ILE A 9 28.20 -41.82 40.83
C ILE A 9 26.76 -41.42 40.49
N LEU A 10 25.99 -41.06 41.51
CA LEU A 10 24.72 -40.35 41.39
C LEU A 10 25.00 -38.93 40.92
N VAL A 11 24.82 -38.70 39.61
CA VAL A 11 24.75 -37.37 39.01
C VAL A 11 23.41 -36.77 39.42
N LEU A 12 23.43 -35.88 40.42
CA LEU A 12 22.35 -34.94 40.66
C LEU A 12 22.37 -33.91 39.52
N CYS A 13 21.67 -34.21 38.43
CA CYS A 13 21.24 -33.20 37.46
C CYS A 13 20.16 -32.36 38.15
N ASP A 14 20.61 -31.34 38.88
CA ASP A 14 19.76 -30.26 39.34
C ASP A 14 19.24 -29.54 38.09
N SER A 15 18.04 -29.89 37.69
CA SER A 15 17.34 -29.29 36.57
C SER A 15 16.88 -27.93 37.05
N ALA A 16 17.74 -26.93 36.93
CA ALA A 16 17.35 -25.54 36.99
C ALA A 16 16.42 -25.30 35.80
N GLU A 17 15.14 -25.63 35.96
CA GLU A 17 14.06 -25.04 35.20
C GLU A 17 14.16 -23.54 35.43
N ALA A 18 14.87 -22.87 34.52
CA ALA A 18 14.71 -21.46 34.30
C ALA A 18 13.23 -21.26 33.98
N GLN A 19 12.45 -20.95 35.02
CA GLN A 19 11.11 -20.43 34.88
C GLN A 19 11.26 -19.12 34.13
N PHE A 20 11.18 -19.21 32.80
CA PHE A 20 10.92 -18.07 31.96
C PHE A 20 9.61 -17.50 32.47
N LEU A 21 9.71 -16.42 33.25
CA LEU A 21 8.58 -15.59 33.59
C LEU A 21 7.85 -15.35 32.26
N PRO A 22 6.59 -15.78 32.11
CA PRO A 22 5.86 -15.53 30.90
C PRO A 22 5.85 -14.02 30.73
N HIS A 23 6.59 -13.52 29.74
CA HIS A 23 6.45 -12.15 29.32
C HIS A 23 5.03 -12.05 28.76
N VAL A 24 4.09 -11.71 29.64
CA VAL A 24 2.79 -11.19 29.27
C VAL A 24 3.07 -9.80 28.71
N THR A 25 3.62 -9.75 27.50
CA THR A 25 3.54 -8.57 26.66
C THR A 25 2.05 -8.37 26.43
N ARG A 26 1.43 -7.52 27.26
CA ARG A 26 0.23 -6.80 26.86
C ARG A 26 0.61 -6.06 25.60
N THR A 27 0.40 -6.68 24.45
CA THR A 27 0.26 -5.95 23.19
C THR A 27 -0.83 -4.94 23.46
N ARG A 28 -0.45 -3.67 23.65
CA ARG A 28 -1.41 -2.57 23.68
C ARG A 28 -2.31 -2.80 22.49
N ARG A 29 -3.63 -2.74 22.70
CA ARG A 29 -4.60 -2.78 21.61
C ARG A 29 -4.05 -1.86 20.54
N VAL A 30 -3.64 -2.45 19.42
CA VAL A 30 -3.39 -1.71 18.19
C VAL A 30 -4.62 -0.82 18.06
N CYS A 31 -4.42 0.47 17.84
CA CYS A 31 -5.51 1.35 17.49
C CYS A 31 -6.13 0.80 16.20
N ALA A 32 -7.02 -0.18 16.33
CA ALA A 32 -7.92 -0.61 15.30
C ALA A 32 -8.80 0.61 15.11
N ILE A 33 -8.51 1.34 14.04
CA ILE A 33 -9.25 2.49 13.59
C ILE A 33 -10.71 2.07 13.57
N SER A 34 -11.49 2.62 14.50
CA SER A 34 -12.94 2.52 14.47
C SER A 34 -13.40 3.02 13.11
N SER A 35 -14.28 2.25 12.49
CA SER A 35 -14.89 2.45 11.18
C SER A 35 -15.66 3.77 11.04
N LEU A 36 -14.97 4.90 11.09
CA LEU A 36 -15.50 6.22 10.74
C LEU A 36 -15.16 6.51 9.27
N TYR A 37 -15.69 5.68 8.37
CA TYR A 37 -15.77 6.01 6.96
C TYR A 37 -17.23 6.24 6.66
N ASP A 38 -17.63 7.51 6.67
CA ASP A 38 -18.90 7.94 6.11
C ASP A 38 -18.69 8.11 4.61
N TYR A 39 -19.11 7.12 3.82
CA TYR A 39 -19.03 7.19 2.38
C TYR A 39 -20.17 8.08 1.88
N GLU A 40 -19.97 9.40 1.90
CA GLU A 40 -20.81 10.25 1.06
C GLU A 40 -20.50 9.95 -0.40
N ILE A 41 -21.36 9.14 -1.03
CA ILE A 41 -21.42 8.91 -2.49
C ILE A 41 -21.98 10.19 -3.14
N SER A 42 -21.39 11.33 -2.83
CA SER A 42 -21.81 12.63 -3.35
C SER A 42 -21.06 12.86 -4.67
N ARG A 43 -21.71 12.40 -5.74
CA ARG A 43 -21.43 12.68 -7.17
C ARG A 43 -20.19 11.97 -7.74
N LEU A 44 -20.44 10.87 -8.42
CA LEU A 44 -19.50 10.21 -9.34
C LEU A 44 -19.03 11.21 -10.40
N SER A 45 -17.88 11.86 -10.17
CA SER A 45 -17.14 12.54 -11.22
C SER A 45 -16.78 11.51 -12.28
N GLN A 46 -17.18 11.77 -13.52
CA GLN A 46 -16.98 10.87 -14.64
C GLN A 46 -15.48 10.54 -14.80
N PRO A 47 -15.12 9.28 -15.09
CA PRO A 47 -13.73 8.92 -15.34
C PRO A 47 -13.21 9.71 -16.54
N VAL A 48 -12.18 10.53 -16.33
CA VAL A 48 -11.49 11.27 -17.39
C VAL A 48 -10.80 10.24 -18.28
N SER A 49 -11.46 9.88 -19.38
CA SER A 49 -11.05 8.79 -20.27
C SER A 49 -9.95 9.22 -21.25
N ARG A 50 -9.45 10.45 -21.14
CA ARG A 50 -8.48 11.03 -22.07
C ARG A 50 -7.69 12.15 -21.41
N LEU A 51 -6.44 11.89 -21.05
CA LEU A 51 -5.44 12.94 -20.86
C LEU A 51 -4.89 13.28 -22.25
N THR A 52 -5.50 14.26 -22.91
CA THR A 52 -4.91 14.86 -24.11
C THR A 52 -3.79 15.79 -23.63
N PHE A 53 -2.54 15.39 -23.81
CA PHE A 53 -1.42 16.32 -23.65
C PHE A 53 -1.60 17.43 -24.68
N PRO A 54 -1.61 18.72 -24.29
CA PRO A 54 -1.52 19.79 -25.29
C PRO A 54 -0.20 19.60 -26.02
N GLY A 55 -0.28 19.48 -27.36
CA GLY A 55 0.88 19.23 -28.20
C GLY A 55 2.01 20.19 -27.87
N VAL A 56 3.17 19.63 -27.52
CA VAL A 56 4.40 20.40 -27.41
C VAL A 56 4.64 21.04 -28.78
N PRO A 57 4.84 22.38 -28.89
CA PRO A 57 5.16 22.99 -30.16
C PRO A 57 6.41 22.34 -30.73
N GLU A 58 6.34 21.91 -31.99
CA GLU A 58 7.46 21.34 -32.74
C GLU A 58 8.67 22.28 -32.66
N LEU A 59 9.69 21.89 -31.90
CA LEU A 59 11.03 22.43 -32.10
C LEU A 59 11.58 21.80 -33.36
N SER A 60 11.46 22.52 -34.48
CA SER A 60 12.18 22.26 -35.72
C SER A 60 13.68 22.23 -35.44
N THR A 61 14.23 21.05 -35.18
CA THR A 61 15.68 20.82 -35.13
C THR A 61 16.06 20.04 -36.37
N VAL A 62 16.65 20.77 -37.32
CA VAL A 62 17.40 20.24 -38.44
C VAL A 62 18.54 19.40 -37.87
N GLY A 63 18.48 18.09 -38.12
CA GLY A 63 19.49 17.12 -37.74
C GLY A 63 19.21 15.81 -38.45
N THR A 64 19.86 15.62 -39.59
CA THR A 64 19.84 14.40 -40.40
C THR A 64 20.48 13.26 -39.61
N GLY A 65 19.71 12.63 -38.73
CA GLY A 65 20.07 11.43 -38.00
C GLY A 65 18.95 10.42 -38.17
N SER A 66 19.27 9.30 -38.81
CA SER A 66 18.40 8.14 -39.08
C SER A 66 17.22 8.04 -38.11
N SER A 67 16.01 8.31 -38.63
CA SER A 67 14.81 7.83 -37.96
C SER A 67 14.87 6.31 -37.99
N VAL A 68 15.17 5.73 -36.84
CA VAL A 68 14.86 4.33 -36.59
C VAL A 68 13.33 4.27 -36.66
N ALA A 69 12.83 3.90 -37.84
CA ALA A 69 11.43 3.59 -38.02
C ALA A 69 11.06 2.60 -36.93
N ALA A 70 10.14 3.00 -36.05
CA ALA A 70 9.58 2.16 -35.02
C ALA A 70 8.76 1.05 -35.69
N ALA A 71 9.47 0.04 -36.19
CA ALA A 71 8.92 -1.20 -36.71
C ALA A 71 8.48 -2.05 -35.52
N GLY A 72 7.28 -1.75 -35.05
CA GLY A 72 6.62 -2.51 -34.01
C GLY A 72 5.15 -2.16 -34.02
N GLY A 73 4.39 -2.78 -34.93
CA GLY A 73 2.92 -2.67 -35.02
C GLY A 73 2.21 -3.29 -33.82
N GLY A 74 2.60 -2.91 -32.60
CA GLY A 74 1.91 -3.30 -31.38
C GLY A 74 0.57 -2.59 -31.30
N THR A 75 -0.49 -3.35 -31.04
CA THR A 75 -1.79 -2.77 -30.70
C THR A 75 -1.63 -1.82 -29.52
N PRO A 76 -2.17 -0.59 -29.58
CA PRO A 76 -2.04 0.37 -28.49
C PRO A 76 -2.68 -0.19 -27.22
N VAL A 77 -1.92 -0.24 -26.12
CA VAL A 77 -2.41 -0.71 -24.81
C VAL A 77 -3.14 0.44 -24.11
N ARG A 78 -4.39 0.21 -23.69
CA ARG A 78 -5.16 1.22 -22.95
C ARG A 78 -4.66 1.36 -21.51
N LEU A 79 -4.66 2.58 -20.99
CA LEU A 79 -4.27 2.92 -19.62
C LEU A 79 -5.43 3.62 -18.90
N ARG A 80 -5.62 3.32 -17.62
CA ARG A 80 -6.51 4.05 -16.71
C ARG A 80 -5.70 4.58 -15.53
N VAL A 81 -5.94 5.84 -15.19
CA VAL A 81 -5.24 6.54 -14.11
C VAL A 81 -6.25 6.88 -13.01
N PHE A 82 -5.92 6.51 -11.79
CA PHE A 82 -6.76 6.69 -10.60
C PHE A 82 -5.99 7.54 -9.58
N PRO A 83 -6.15 8.87 -9.61
CA PRO A 83 -5.61 9.73 -8.56
C PRO A 83 -6.41 9.54 -7.27
N LEU A 84 -5.75 9.67 -6.13
CA LEU A 84 -6.43 9.79 -4.85
C LEU A 84 -7.29 11.06 -4.85
N ARG A 85 -8.56 10.92 -4.43
CA ARG A 85 -9.50 12.04 -4.39
C ARG A 85 -9.15 13.04 -3.31
N ASP A 86 -8.71 12.54 -2.16
CA ASP A 86 -8.26 13.36 -1.04
C ASP A 86 -6.83 13.84 -1.25
N LYS A 87 -6.49 14.99 -0.67
CA LYS A 87 -5.14 15.56 -0.77
C LYS A 87 -4.07 14.62 -0.17
N ALA A 88 -4.44 13.90 0.89
CA ALA A 88 -3.60 12.92 1.55
C ALA A 88 -4.44 11.92 2.35
N LEU A 89 -3.96 10.69 2.48
CA LEU A 89 -4.41 9.74 3.48
C LEU A 89 -3.54 9.93 4.73
N THR A 90 -4.16 10.24 5.86
CA THR A 90 -3.47 10.49 7.12
C THR A 90 -3.87 9.45 8.17
N ASN A 91 -2.91 9.01 8.96
CA ASN A 91 -3.15 8.15 10.11
C ASN A 91 -2.19 8.57 11.23
N GLY A 92 -2.69 9.42 12.13
CA GLY A 92 -1.91 10.02 13.21
C GLY A 92 -0.75 10.87 12.68
N HIS A 93 0.47 10.41 12.93
CA HIS A 93 1.71 11.09 12.56
C HIS A 93 2.29 10.62 11.21
N CYS A 94 1.56 9.80 10.45
CA CYS A 94 1.96 9.34 9.12
C CYS A 94 0.98 9.85 8.06
N SER A 95 1.48 10.20 6.88
CA SER A 95 0.65 10.55 5.73
C SER A 95 1.20 10.00 4.41
N VAL A 96 0.31 9.69 3.48
CA VAL A 96 0.66 9.50 2.07
C VAL A 96 -0.16 10.46 1.22
N SER A 97 0.47 11.11 0.25
CA SER A 97 -0.12 12.11 -0.62
C SER A 97 0.32 11.88 -2.07
N LYS A 98 -0.29 12.63 -3.01
CA LYS A 98 0.03 12.54 -4.45
C LYS A 98 -0.04 11.11 -4.98
N VAL A 99 -0.93 10.28 -4.42
CA VAL A 99 -1.06 8.88 -4.82
C VAL A 99 -1.72 8.83 -6.19
N VAL A 100 -1.04 8.21 -7.14
CA VAL A 100 -1.53 7.95 -8.50
C VAL A 100 -1.35 6.47 -8.76
N VAL A 101 -2.45 5.77 -9.03
CA VAL A 101 -2.41 4.37 -9.46
C VAL A 101 -2.71 4.31 -10.95
N THR A 102 -1.83 3.67 -11.71
CA THR A 102 -2.04 3.41 -13.14
C THR A 102 -2.27 1.93 -13.35
N VAL A 103 -3.32 1.58 -14.09
CA VAL A 103 -3.60 0.20 -14.51
C VAL A 103 -3.67 0.17 -16.02
N ALA A 104 -2.97 -0.79 -16.61
CA ALA A 104 -2.98 -1.06 -18.04
C ALA A 104 -3.92 -2.23 -18.37
N GLU A 105 -4.41 -2.26 -19.60
CA GLU A 105 -5.31 -3.32 -20.09
C GLU A 105 -4.70 -4.72 -20.04
N ASN A 106 -3.36 -4.82 -20.14
CA ASN A 106 -2.64 -6.09 -20.03
C ASN A 106 -2.35 -6.52 -18.59
N GLY A 107 -2.97 -5.88 -17.59
CA GLY A 107 -2.79 -6.21 -16.18
C GLY A 107 -1.54 -5.63 -15.53
N ARG A 108 -0.70 -4.87 -16.27
CA ARG A 108 0.37 -4.09 -15.64
C ARG A 108 -0.23 -3.00 -14.77
N TRP A 109 0.36 -2.79 -13.61
CA TRP A 109 -0.02 -1.71 -12.70
C TRP A 109 1.22 -1.00 -12.18
N SER A 110 1.05 0.27 -11.84
CA SER A 110 2.03 1.03 -11.06
C SER A 110 1.33 1.91 -10.05
N VAL A 111 2.02 2.20 -8.95
CA VAL A 111 1.63 3.20 -7.98
C VAL A 111 2.79 4.14 -7.76
N ASP A 112 2.50 5.44 -7.84
CA ASP A 112 3.43 6.52 -7.52
C ASP A 112 2.82 7.32 -6.38
N LEU A 113 3.58 7.59 -5.31
CA LEU A 113 3.11 8.35 -4.15
C LEU A 113 4.23 9.08 -3.44
N MET A 114 3.84 10.01 -2.57
CA MET A 114 4.72 10.69 -1.61
C MET A 114 4.32 10.30 -0.19
N ALA A 115 5.25 9.78 0.60
CA ALA A 115 5.01 9.43 2.01
C ALA A 115 5.76 10.38 2.94
N GLU A 116 5.13 10.79 4.05
CA GLU A 116 5.70 11.69 5.05
C GLU A 116 5.43 11.21 6.48
N GLN A 117 6.41 11.38 7.37
CA GLN A 117 6.28 11.12 8.80
C GLN A 117 6.45 12.42 9.58
N ASN A 118 5.45 12.74 10.39
CA ASN A 118 5.15 14.01 11.06
C ASN A 118 4.65 15.10 10.12
N PRO A 119 3.43 14.96 9.57
CA PRO A 119 2.81 16.09 8.89
C PRO A 119 2.72 17.27 9.87
N LEU A 120 2.78 18.51 9.34
CA LEU A 120 2.63 19.76 10.12
C LEU A 120 1.36 19.82 10.98
N ILE A 121 0.44 18.88 10.77
CA ILE A 121 -0.85 18.69 11.41
C ILE A 121 -0.72 18.22 12.88
N VAL A 122 0.41 17.63 13.29
CA VAL A 122 0.59 17.22 14.69
C VAL A 122 0.85 18.45 15.56
N GLU A 123 -0.07 18.73 16.48
CA GLU A 123 0.08 19.79 17.49
C GLU A 123 1.43 19.69 18.20
N GLU A 124 2.06 20.84 18.42
CA GLU A 124 3.42 20.91 18.95
C GLU A 124 3.57 20.19 20.30
N THR A 125 2.53 20.27 21.14
CA THR A 125 2.45 19.61 22.45
C THR A 125 2.48 18.07 22.38
N GLN A 126 2.09 17.49 21.24
CA GLN A 126 2.04 16.05 21.04
C GLN A 126 3.29 15.49 20.36
N ARG A 127 4.11 16.35 19.76
CA ARG A 127 5.32 15.94 19.01
C ARG A 127 6.28 15.11 19.85
N ALA A 128 6.44 15.40 21.14
CA ALA A 128 7.31 14.63 22.04
C ALA A 128 6.84 13.17 22.22
N LYS A 129 5.53 12.91 22.22
CA LYS A 129 4.98 11.55 22.31
C LYS A 129 5.27 10.75 21.03
N PHE A 130 5.18 11.43 19.89
CA PHE A 130 5.50 10.84 18.58
C PHE A 130 6.99 10.85 18.27
N ALA A 131 7.81 11.53 19.08
CA ALA A 131 9.26 11.56 18.92
C ALA A 131 9.93 10.20 19.19
N LEU A 132 9.22 9.28 19.86
CA LEU A 132 9.67 7.91 20.11
C LEU A 132 9.74 7.07 18.83
N PHE A 133 8.98 7.43 17.79
CA PHE A 133 8.98 6.73 16.51
C PHE A 133 9.98 7.42 15.57
N ALA A 134 11.21 6.93 15.56
CA ALA A 134 12.25 7.44 14.66
C ALA A 134 12.01 7.02 13.20
N GLN A 135 11.46 5.81 13.03
CA GLN A 135 11.15 5.20 11.74
C GLN A 135 9.85 4.42 11.86
N ASN A 136 9.04 4.44 10.80
CA ASN A 136 7.85 3.61 10.67
C ASN A 136 7.91 2.80 9.38
N ARG A 137 7.39 1.58 9.42
CA ARG A 137 7.21 0.75 8.22
C ARG A 137 5.81 0.92 7.67
N PHE A 138 5.70 1.40 6.44
CA PHE A 138 4.42 1.62 5.76
C PHE A 138 3.98 0.37 5.02
N HIS A 139 2.69 0.07 5.11
CA HIS A 139 2.01 -1.01 4.40
C HIS A 139 0.85 -0.42 3.62
N LEU A 140 0.91 -0.49 2.29
CA LEU A 140 -0.17 -0.03 1.41
C LEU A 140 -0.82 -1.19 0.68
N THR A 141 -2.15 -1.18 0.64
CA THR A 141 -2.95 -2.12 -0.13
C THR A 141 -3.85 -1.36 -1.09
N LEU A 142 -3.81 -1.72 -2.38
CA LEU A 142 -4.70 -1.19 -3.40
C LEU A 142 -5.84 -2.19 -3.63
N ARG A 143 -7.07 -1.70 -3.62
CA ARG A 143 -8.31 -2.46 -3.83
C ARG A 143 -9.06 -1.91 -5.03
N PRO A 144 -8.85 -2.45 -6.25
CA PRO A 144 -9.65 -2.11 -7.41
C PRO A 144 -11.08 -2.59 -7.23
N LEU A 145 -12.02 -1.67 -7.36
CA LEU A 145 -13.46 -1.89 -7.17
C LEU A 145 -14.18 -1.82 -8.52
N THR A 146 -15.07 -2.79 -8.76
CA THR A 146 -15.93 -2.86 -9.95
C THR A 146 -17.33 -2.32 -9.68
N ALA A 147 -17.98 -1.80 -10.71
CA ALA A 147 -19.37 -1.33 -10.63
C ALA A 147 -20.38 -2.44 -10.31
N GLU A 148 -20.05 -3.71 -10.62
CA GLU A 148 -20.91 -4.89 -10.36
C GLU A 148 -21.01 -5.27 -8.87
N ALA A 149 -20.46 -4.45 -7.99
CA ALA A 149 -20.78 -4.43 -6.58
C ALA A 149 -22.26 -4.03 -6.36
N GLY A 150 -23.16 -4.95 -6.61
CA GLY A 150 -24.58 -4.77 -6.32
C GLY A 150 -24.76 -4.37 -4.85
N LEU A 151 -25.51 -3.30 -4.62
CA LEU A 151 -26.20 -3.07 -3.35
C LEU A 151 -26.97 -4.36 -3.03
N VAL A 152 -26.55 -5.13 -2.04
CA VAL A 152 -27.39 -6.19 -1.49
C VAL A 152 -28.55 -5.48 -0.79
N PRO A 153 -29.80 -5.58 -1.29
CA PRO A 153 -30.93 -4.92 -0.65
C PRO A 153 -31.13 -5.54 0.73
N GLY A 154 -30.95 -4.74 1.80
CA GLY A 154 -31.15 -5.18 3.19
C GLY A 154 -29.90 -5.15 4.08
N ALA A 155 -28.71 -4.85 3.55
CA ALA A 155 -27.51 -4.62 4.35
C ALA A 155 -27.26 -3.12 4.54
N ALA A 156 -27.86 -2.53 5.58
CA ALA A 156 -27.77 -1.10 5.84
C ALA A 156 -26.35 -0.56 6.10
N ASP A 157 -25.36 -1.44 6.38
CA ASP A 157 -24.01 -1.00 6.80
C ASP A 157 -22.83 -1.76 6.13
N ALA A 158 -23.05 -2.55 5.08
CA ALA A 158 -21.96 -3.29 4.45
C ALA A 158 -22.13 -3.46 2.94
N VAL A 159 -21.67 -2.47 2.16
CA VAL A 159 -21.43 -2.64 0.73
C VAL A 159 -19.95 -2.41 0.47
N ALA A 160 -19.12 -3.34 0.93
CA ALA A 160 -17.79 -3.48 0.35
C ALA A 160 -17.99 -4.07 -1.05
N ALA A 161 -17.88 -3.21 -2.07
CA ALA A 161 -17.73 -3.67 -3.43
C ALA A 161 -16.67 -4.78 -3.47
N PRO A 162 -16.94 -5.98 -4.03
CA PRO A 162 -15.96 -7.04 -4.06
C PRO A 162 -14.72 -6.50 -4.78
N ALA A 163 -13.61 -6.43 -4.04
CA ALA A 163 -12.34 -6.08 -4.63
C ALA A 163 -12.00 -7.14 -5.67
N VAL A 164 -11.62 -6.72 -6.88
CA VAL A 164 -11.18 -7.64 -7.95
C VAL A 164 -10.00 -8.47 -7.48
N THR A 165 -9.06 -7.82 -6.81
CA THR A 165 -7.83 -8.39 -6.26
C THR A 165 -7.30 -7.43 -5.19
N LEU A 166 -6.43 -7.93 -4.31
CA LEU A 166 -5.67 -7.10 -3.37
C LEU A 166 -4.24 -6.95 -3.90
N ILE A 167 -3.86 -5.75 -4.31
CA ILE A 167 -2.49 -5.45 -4.73
C ILE A 167 -1.74 -4.95 -3.51
N ARG A 168 -0.70 -5.66 -3.10
CA ARG A 168 0.16 -5.28 -1.98
C ARG A 168 1.38 -4.55 -2.49
N VAL A 169 1.48 -3.27 -2.16
CA VAL A 169 2.67 -2.47 -2.45
C VAL A 169 3.79 -2.95 -1.53
N LYS A 170 5.01 -3.05 -2.06
CA LYS A 170 6.17 -3.45 -1.28
C LYS A 170 6.31 -2.53 -0.06
N PRO A 171 6.35 -3.07 1.18
CA PRO A 171 6.50 -2.24 2.36
C PRO A 171 7.80 -1.45 2.31
N PHE A 172 7.76 -0.21 2.77
CA PHE A 172 8.91 0.69 2.79
C PHE A 172 9.03 1.38 4.15
N TRP A 173 10.26 1.72 4.51
CA TRP A 173 10.56 2.45 5.74
C TRP A 173 10.62 3.93 5.46
N LEU A 174 10.11 4.71 6.40
CA LEU A 174 10.18 6.16 6.38
C LEU A 174 10.81 6.65 7.67
N GLU A 175 11.70 7.63 7.55
CA GLU A 175 12.29 8.29 8.71
C GLU A 175 11.56 9.60 8.98
N ARG A 176 11.50 9.97 10.26
CA ARG A 176 10.87 11.21 10.71
C ARG A 176 11.41 12.45 9.99
N GLY A 177 10.50 13.32 9.54
CA GLY A 177 10.84 14.60 8.90
C GLY A 177 11.40 14.46 7.49
N LYS A 178 11.47 13.24 6.94
CA LYS A 178 11.80 13.01 5.54
C LYS A 178 10.53 12.70 4.77
N SER A 179 10.44 13.26 3.57
CA SER A 179 9.46 12.86 2.56
C SER A 179 10.15 11.92 1.57
N VAL A 180 9.50 10.80 1.25
CA VAL A 180 10.03 9.81 0.31
C VAL A 180 9.03 9.60 -0.82
N GLN A 181 9.52 9.74 -2.05
CA GLN A 181 8.76 9.33 -3.23
C GLN A 181 8.88 7.81 -3.38
N VAL A 182 7.74 7.14 -3.43
CA VAL A 182 7.66 5.70 -3.60
C VAL A 182 7.02 5.40 -4.94
N ARG A 183 7.67 4.51 -5.68
CA ARG A 183 7.13 3.91 -6.89
C ARG A 183 7.21 2.40 -6.75
N ASP A 184 6.10 1.73 -7.07
CA ASP A 184 6.05 0.27 -7.16
C ASP A 184 5.24 -0.12 -8.39
N GLU A 185 5.59 -1.26 -8.97
CA GLU A 185 4.96 -1.74 -10.21
C GLU A 185 4.93 -3.27 -10.25
N GLY A 186 3.98 -3.79 -11.03
CA GLY A 186 3.81 -5.22 -11.17
C GLY A 186 2.82 -5.60 -12.26
N VAL A 187 2.50 -6.89 -12.31
CA VAL A 187 1.52 -7.46 -13.25
C VAL A 187 0.58 -8.36 -12.45
N ASP A 188 -0.73 -8.22 -12.66
CA ASP A 188 -1.75 -9.13 -12.12
C ASP A 188 -2.78 -9.41 -13.22
N GLU A 189 -2.86 -10.67 -13.68
CA GLU A 189 -3.76 -11.09 -14.76
C GLU A 189 -5.23 -10.83 -14.43
N ARG A 190 -5.61 -10.87 -13.14
CA ARG A 190 -6.97 -10.57 -12.69
C ARG A 190 -7.37 -9.12 -12.97
N LEU A 191 -6.39 -8.21 -13.03
CA LEU A 191 -6.63 -6.82 -13.44
C LEU A 191 -6.90 -6.71 -14.93
N ALA A 192 -6.24 -7.53 -15.76
CA ALA A 192 -6.47 -7.56 -17.20
C ALA A 192 -7.89 -8.02 -17.50
N GLU A 193 -8.33 -9.13 -16.87
CA GLU A 193 -9.68 -9.70 -17.02
C GLU A 193 -10.79 -8.71 -16.65
N ARG A 194 -10.55 -7.87 -15.64
CA ARG A 194 -11.55 -6.92 -15.11
C ARG A 194 -11.25 -5.47 -15.46
N PHE A 195 -10.28 -5.19 -16.32
CA PHE A 195 -9.80 -3.84 -16.63
C PHE A 195 -10.95 -2.88 -16.98
N ALA A 196 -11.87 -3.33 -17.84
CA ALA A 196 -13.00 -2.53 -18.28
C ALA A 196 -13.96 -2.16 -17.12
N ALA A 197 -14.09 -3.03 -16.12
CA ALA A 197 -15.03 -2.93 -15.01
C ALA A 197 -14.49 -2.10 -13.82
N ILE A 198 -13.17 -1.94 -13.68
CA ILE A 198 -12.55 -1.15 -12.59
C ILE A 198 -12.96 0.32 -12.72
N LYS A 199 -13.65 0.85 -11.70
CA LYS A 199 -14.09 2.27 -11.66
C LYS A 199 -13.33 3.10 -10.64
N VAL A 200 -12.98 2.48 -9.52
CA VAL A 200 -12.34 3.14 -8.38
C VAL A 200 -11.24 2.21 -7.86
N ILE A 201 -10.17 2.79 -7.33
CA ILE A 201 -9.18 2.04 -6.56
C ILE A 201 -9.20 2.63 -5.15
N ALA A 202 -9.61 1.84 -4.17
CA ALA A 202 -9.47 2.19 -2.77
C ALA A 202 -8.02 1.91 -2.33
N VAL A 203 -7.48 2.78 -1.49
CA VAL A 203 -6.10 2.70 -1.00
C VAL A 203 -6.16 2.64 0.52
N ASP A 204 -5.67 1.54 1.09
CA ASP A 204 -5.58 1.35 2.53
C ASP A 204 -4.15 1.58 2.98
N LEU A 205 -3.98 2.33 4.06
CA LEU A 205 -2.70 2.64 4.70
C LEU A 205 -2.65 2.08 6.11
N ALA A 206 -1.61 1.30 6.41
CA ALA A 206 -1.24 0.87 7.75
C ALA A 206 0.26 1.13 8.02
N TYR A 207 0.66 1.20 9.29
CA TYR A 207 2.06 1.32 9.69
C TYR A 207 2.38 0.49 10.94
N GLN A 208 3.67 0.15 11.09
CA GLN A 208 4.24 -0.57 12.23
C GLN A 208 5.49 0.14 12.76
#